data_AF-A0AAW9FLI3-F1
#
_entry.id   AF-A0AAW9FLI3-F1
#
_cell.length_a   1.000
_cell.length_b   1.000
_cell.length_c   1.000
_cell.angle_alpha   90.00
_cell.angle_beta   90.00
_cell.angle_gamma   90.00
#
_symmetry.space_group_name_H-M   'P 1'
#
loop_
_entity.id
_entity.type
_entity.pdbx_description
1 polymer ?
#
loop_
_entity_poly.entity_id
_entity_poly.type
_entity_poly.pdbx_seq_one_letter_code
_entity_poly.pdbx_strand_id
1 'polypeptide(L)'
;MKIKLIIFALIFNSVFAFSQKVVEQSIDKPSEGKSLVYFLRYSSTGALLNFRLYDGDKFLYKFPYGEYLVYECDPGKHVFWVTSENRDYVDADLEPNSTYVINIQGQMGAFIASVALNPMNPNEKRDKKWLYKEVKNAKKVIYNPEMAGNEDKTENVRKAMLKYEDLKKNNSSKIKALTADMKFENANKPE
;
A
#
# COMPACT_ATOMS: atom_id res chain seq x y z
N MET A 1 67.25 28.23 30.71
CA MET A 1 66.96 27.40 31.91
C MET A 1 65.53 27.75 32.32
N LYS A 2 64.50 26.91 32.36
CA LYS A 2 64.30 25.46 32.50
C LYS A 2 62.98 25.12 31.75
N ILE A 3 62.98 24.21 30.76
CA ILE A 3 62.62 22.78 30.86
C ILE A 3 61.12 22.50 31.10
N LYS A 4 60.49 22.01 30.03
CA LYS A 4 59.47 20.93 29.91
C LYS A 4 58.20 21.01 30.76
N LEU A 5 57.04 21.02 30.09
CA LEU A 5 56.23 19.80 30.01
C LEU A 5 55.34 19.79 28.76
N ILE A 6 55.47 18.71 28.02
CA ILE A 6 54.86 18.36 26.74
C ILE A 6 53.70 17.41 27.05
N ILE A 7 52.54 17.69 26.43
CA ILE A 7 51.50 16.75 25.95
C ILE A 7 50.80 15.87 27.02
N PHE A 8 49.47 15.98 27.10
CA PHE A 8 48.51 14.92 26.71
C PHE A 8 47.14 15.17 27.38
N ALA A 9 46.21 15.77 26.64
CA ALA A 9 44.79 15.57 26.89
C ALA A 9 44.14 15.37 25.53
N LEU A 10 44.29 14.14 25.01
CA LEU A 10 43.61 13.66 23.82
C LEU A 10 42.11 13.87 24.01
N ILE A 11 41.57 14.77 23.22
CA ILE A 11 40.15 14.99 23.04
C ILE A 11 39.58 13.66 22.55
N PHE A 12 38.86 12.95 23.41
CA PHE A 12 38.10 11.76 23.05
C PHE A 12 36.88 12.22 22.24
N ASN A 13 37.11 12.70 21.02
CA ASN A 13 36.08 12.78 19.98
C ASN A 13 35.80 11.34 19.57
N SER A 14 34.95 10.66 20.34
CA SER A 14 34.27 9.47 19.85
C SER A 14 33.33 9.92 18.74
N VAL A 15 33.86 9.98 17.52
CA VAL A 15 33.05 9.93 16.32
C VAL A 15 32.43 8.53 16.33
N PHE A 16 31.32 8.38 17.05
CA PHE A 16 30.36 7.34 16.76
C PHE A 16 29.78 7.71 15.40
N ALA A 17 30.50 7.35 14.34
CA ALA A 17 29.91 7.18 13.03
C ALA A 17 28.89 6.06 13.21
N PHE A 18 27.65 6.46 13.52
CA PHE A 18 26.51 5.57 13.50
C PHE A 18 26.34 5.19 12.03
N SER A 19 27.08 4.16 11.60
CA SER A 19 26.86 3.53 10.31
C SER A 19 25.43 3.01 10.37
N GLN A 20 24.49 3.80 9.84
CA GLN A 20 23.12 3.38 9.69
C GLN A 20 23.15 2.21 8.72
N LYS A 21 23.07 1.00 9.26
CA LYS A 21 22.90 -0.21 8.46
C LYS A 21 21.61 -0.04 7.69
N VAL A 22 21.71 0.19 6.39
CA VAL A 22 20.57 0.18 5.47
C VAL A 22 19.96 -1.21 5.59
N VAL A 23 18.73 -1.29 6.09
CA VAL A 23 17.97 -2.53 6.13
C VAL A 23 17.32 -2.67 4.77
N GLU A 24 17.99 -3.39 3.88
CA GLU A 24 17.44 -3.77 2.59
C GLU A 24 16.26 -4.70 2.79
N GLN A 25 15.13 -4.34 2.19
CA GLN A 25 13.92 -5.14 2.14
C GLN A 25 13.37 -5.10 0.72
N SER A 26 13.65 -6.16 -0.04
CA SER A 26 13.15 -6.32 -1.40
C SER A 26 11.64 -6.55 -1.40
N ILE A 27 11.00 -6.07 -2.46
CA ILE A 27 9.63 -6.44 -2.83
C ILE A 27 9.67 -7.32 -4.08
N ASP A 28 8.57 -8.00 -4.37
CA ASP A 28 8.43 -8.76 -5.60
C ASP A 28 8.43 -7.83 -6.81
N LYS A 29 8.88 -8.37 -7.93
CA LYS A 29 8.74 -7.74 -9.25
C LYS A 29 7.66 -8.48 -10.02
N PRO A 30 6.85 -7.79 -10.83
CA PRO A 30 5.93 -8.46 -11.73
C PRO A 30 6.69 -9.33 -12.73
N SER A 31 5.99 -10.34 -13.27
CA SER A 31 6.37 -11.02 -14.50
C SER A 31 6.58 -10.00 -15.64
N GLU A 32 7.41 -10.34 -16.62
CA GLU A 32 7.69 -9.45 -17.75
C GLU A 32 6.41 -9.01 -18.45
N GLY A 33 6.26 -7.69 -18.63
CA GLY A 33 5.09 -7.08 -19.26
C GLY A 33 3.84 -6.98 -18.38
N LYS A 34 3.90 -7.42 -17.11
CA LYS A 34 2.81 -7.29 -16.13
C LYS A 34 3.04 -6.12 -15.18
N SER A 35 2.01 -5.78 -14.41
CA SER A 35 2.07 -4.82 -13.31
C SER A 35 1.73 -5.51 -11.99
N LEU A 36 2.32 -5.02 -10.90
CA LEU A 36 2.11 -5.59 -9.57
C LEU A 36 1.52 -4.53 -8.63
N VAL A 37 0.44 -4.86 -7.91
CA VAL A 37 -0.17 -3.96 -6.93
C VAL A 37 -0.17 -4.62 -5.55
N TYR A 38 0.46 -3.93 -4.60
CA TYR A 38 0.42 -4.28 -3.19
C TYR A 38 -0.74 -3.55 -2.54
N PHE A 39 -1.70 -4.29 -2.01
CA PHE A 39 -2.73 -3.74 -1.14
C PHE A 39 -2.31 -4.01 0.31
N LEU A 40 -2.03 -2.94 1.06
CA LEU A 40 -1.64 -3.01 2.46
C LEU A 40 -2.83 -2.77 3.37
N ARG A 41 -2.76 -3.21 4.63
CA ARG A 41 -3.70 -2.79 5.67
C ARG A 41 -2.98 -2.45 6.96
N TYR A 42 -2.20 -1.37 6.87
CA TYR A 42 -1.33 -0.93 7.97
C TYR A 42 -2.10 -0.52 9.24
N SER A 43 -3.29 0.08 9.08
CA SER A 43 -4.10 0.54 10.23
C SER A 43 -4.90 -0.59 10.86
N SER A 44 -4.91 -0.65 12.19
CA SER A 44 -5.75 -1.56 12.99
C SER A 44 -7.20 -1.09 13.16
N THR A 45 -7.57 0.10 12.66
CA THR A 45 -8.96 0.55 12.69
C THR A 45 -9.88 -0.42 11.95
N GLY A 46 -10.92 -0.90 12.63
CA GLY A 46 -11.82 -1.91 12.09
C GLY A 46 -11.19 -3.30 11.96
N ALA A 47 -10.13 -3.63 12.73
CA ALA A 47 -9.41 -4.91 12.63
C ALA A 47 -10.28 -6.17 12.77
N LEU A 48 -11.43 -6.08 13.44
CA LEU A 48 -12.41 -7.18 13.56
C LEU A 48 -13.28 -7.38 12.31
N LEU A 49 -13.15 -6.50 11.31
CA LEU A 49 -13.93 -6.52 10.07
C LEU A 49 -13.04 -6.89 8.89
N ASN A 50 -13.64 -7.58 7.92
CA ASN A 50 -13.02 -7.84 6.63
C ASN A 50 -13.55 -6.84 5.60
N PHE A 51 -12.65 -6.25 4.82
CA PHE A 51 -13.01 -5.37 3.71
C PHE A 51 -13.02 -6.17 2.41
N ARG A 52 -13.99 -5.94 1.53
CA ARG A 52 -14.02 -6.64 0.23
C ARG A 52 -13.37 -5.75 -0.82
N LEU A 53 -12.29 -6.24 -1.43
CA LEU A 53 -11.48 -5.55 -2.44
C LEU A 53 -11.78 -6.10 -3.84
N TYR A 54 -11.81 -5.20 -4.82
CA TYR A 54 -12.15 -5.49 -6.22
C TYR A 54 -11.27 -4.70 -7.20
N ASP A 55 -11.23 -5.19 -8.44
CA ASP A 55 -10.68 -4.55 -9.64
C ASP A 55 -11.74 -4.59 -10.74
N GLY A 56 -12.41 -3.46 -10.98
CA GLY A 56 -13.63 -3.42 -11.79
C GLY A 56 -14.67 -4.39 -11.24
N ASP A 57 -15.09 -5.36 -12.06
CA ASP A 57 -16.06 -6.38 -11.66
C ASP A 57 -15.44 -7.59 -10.95
N LYS A 58 -14.11 -7.67 -10.93
CA LYS A 58 -13.37 -8.82 -10.40
C LYS A 58 -13.19 -8.70 -8.90
N PHE A 59 -13.73 -9.66 -8.14
CA PHE A 59 -13.42 -9.78 -6.72
C PHE A 59 -11.98 -10.24 -6.53
N LEU A 60 -11.24 -9.51 -5.69
CA LEU A 60 -9.85 -9.83 -5.39
C LEU A 60 -9.71 -10.55 -4.06
N TYR A 61 -10.21 -9.97 -2.97
CA TYR A 61 -9.96 -10.51 -1.65
C TYR A 61 -10.95 -10.04 -0.57
N LYS A 62 -11.25 -10.95 0.36
CA LYS A 62 -11.93 -10.63 1.63
C LYS A 62 -10.84 -10.30 2.64
N PHE A 63 -10.43 -9.05 2.63
CA PHE A 63 -9.20 -8.53 3.20
C PHE A 63 -9.27 -8.41 4.74
N PRO A 64 -8.61 -9.29 5.53
CA PRO A 64 -8.56 -9.20 6.99
C PRO A 64 -7.45 -8.25 7.45
N TYR A 65 -7.40 -7.93 8.75
CA TYR A 65 -6.27 -7.22 9.33
C TYR A 65 -5.08 -8.18 9.54
N GLY A 66 -3.84 -7.65 9.43
CA GLY A 66 -2.61 -8.43 9.59
C GLY A 66 -2.12 -9.14 8.33
N GLU A 67 -2.74 -8.87 7.19
CA GLU A 67 -2.33 -9.38 5.88
C GLU A 67 -2.09 -8.24 4.89
N TYR A 68 -1.28 -8.51 3.87
CA TYR A 68 -1.22 -7.70 2.66
C TYR A 68 -1.37 -8.59 1.42
N LEU A 69 -2.03 -8.07 0.39
CA LEU A 69 -2.27 -8.77 -0.87
C LEU A 69 -1.29 -8.29 -1.93
N VAL A 70 -0.69 -9.23 -2.64
CA VAL A 70 0.08 -8.99 -3.87
C VAL A 70 -0.77 -9.44 -5.05
N TYR A 71 -1.13 -8.49 -5.91
CA TYR A 71 -1.99 -8.71 -7.08
C TYR A 71 -1.23 -8.38 -8.36
N GLU A 72 -0.90 -9.41 -9.14
CA GLU A 72 -0.36 -9.24 -10.49
C GLU A 72 -1.51 -9.10 -11.50
N CYS A 73 -1.41 -8.12 -12.38
CA CYS A 73 -2.43 -7.77 -13.37
C CYS A 73 -1.80 -7.28 -14.67
N ASP A 74 -2.64 -7.11 -15.69
CA ASP A 74 -2.23 -6.45 -16.92
C ASP A 74 -1.94 -4.96 -16.66
N PRO A 75 -1.01 -4.34 -17.40
CA PRO A 75 -0.84 -2.89 -17.34
C PRO A 75 -2.03 -2.13 -17.93
N GLY A 76 -2.13 -0.85 -17.62
CA GLY A 76 -3.13 0.08 -18.12
C GLY A 76 -4.12 0.53 -17.07
N LYS A 77 -5.36 0.80 -17.50
CA LYS A 77 -6.40 1.41 -16.66
C LYS A 77 -7.11 0.37 -15.80
N HIS A 78 -7.12 0.61 -14.50
CA HIS A 78 -7.85 -0.18 -13.51
C HIS A 78 -8.74 0.71 -12.64
N VAL A 79 -9.80 0.11 -12.11
CA VAL A 79 -10.64 0.74 -11.08
C VAL A 79 -10.61 -0.15 -9.85
N PHE A 80 -9.74 0.19 -8.91
CA PHE A 80 -9.70 -0.50 -7.63
C PHE A 80 -10.74 0.08 -6.70
N TRP A 81 -11.53 -0.79 -6.07
CA TRP A 81 -12.49 -0.33 -5.08
C TRP A 81 -12.65 -1.31 -3.94
N VAL A 82 -13.02 -0.75 -2.80
CA VAL A 82 -13.20 -1.48 -1.56
C VAL A 82 -14.52 -1.10 -0.93
N THR A 83 -15.14 -2.05 -0.22
CA THR A 83 -16.40 -1.80 0.47
C THR A 83 -16.40 -2.29 1.90
N SER A 84 -17.01 -1.48 2.76
CA SER A 84 -17.48 -1.77 4.11
C SER A 84 -18.88 -1.13 4.24
N GLU A 85 -19.10 -0.23 5.20
CA GLU A 85 -20.29 0.64 5.28
C GLU A 85 -20.39 1.58 4.07
N ASN A 86 -19.25 2.07 3.59
CA ASN A 86 -19.12 2.88 2.38
C ASN A 86 -18.37 2.12 1.27
N ARG A 87 -18.24 2.78 0.12
CA ARG A 87 -17.35 2.39 -0.98
C ARG A 87 -16.36 3.51 -1.26
N ASP A 88 -15.09 3.15 -1.50
CA ASP A 88 -14.04 4.07 -1.92
C ASP A 88 -13.36 3.53 -3.18
N TYR A 89 -12.92 4.43 -4.06
CA TYR A 89 -12.46 4.10 -5.41
C TYR A 89 -11.11 4.74 -5.71
N VAL A 90 -10.29 4.03 -6.47
CA VAL A 90 -9.03 4.50 -7.05
C VAL A 90 -9.05 4.23 -8.55
N ASP A 91 -8.86 5.26 -9.35
CA ASP A 91 -8.45 5.12 -10.75
C ASP A 91 -6.96 4.89 -10.79
N ALA A 92 -6.52 3.80 -11.41
CA ALA A 92 -5.12 3.48 -11.55
C ALA A 92 -4.71 3.44 -13.02
N ASP A 93 -3.51 3.94 -13.31
CA ASP A 93 -2.85 3.84 -14.61
C ASP A 93 -1.49 3.16 -14.40
N LEU A 94 -1.44 1.85 -14.67
CA LEU A 94 -0.33 0.99 -14.32
C LEU A 94 0.60 0.79 -15.51
N GLU A 95 1.90 1.05 -15.34
CA GLU A 95 2.89 0.76 -16.37
C GLU A 95 3.41 -0.68 -16.27
N PRO A 96 3.83 -1.28 -17.41
CA PRO A 96 4.46 -2.60 -17.40
C PRO A 96 5.72 -2.60 -16.54
N ASN A 97 6.06 -3.78 -16.03
CA ASN A 97 7.25 -4.04 -15.23
C ASN A 97 7.37 -3.15 -13.97
N SER A 98 6.23 -2.68 -13.44
CA SER A 98 6.18 -1.70 -12.34
C SER A 98 5.35 -2.21 -11.17
N THR A 99 5.78 -1.84 -9.95
CA THR A 99 5.09 -2.19 -8.70
C THR A 99 4.51 -0.95 -8.04
N TYR A 100 3.24 -1.02 -7.64
CA TYR A 100 2.49 0.06 -7.01
C TYR A 100 1.94 -0.38 -5.65
N VAL A 101 1.57 0.58 -4.81
CA VAL A 101 1.10 0.30 -3.45
C VAL A 101 -0.14 1.14 -3.13
N ILE A 102 -1.18 0.48 -2.62
CA ILE A 102 -2.40 1.11 -2.10
C ILE A 102 -2.60 0.66 -0.66
N ASN A 103 -2.72 1.60 0.28
CA ASN A 103 -3.08 1.29 1.66
C ASN A 103 -4.60 1.33 1.85
N ILE A 104 -5.16 0.20 2.30
CA ILE A 104 -6.55 0.09 2.74
C ILE A 104 -6.61 0.51 4.21
N GLN A 105 -7.36 1.57 4.50
CA GLN A 105 -7.45 2.14 5.83
C GLN A 105 -8.90 2.11 6.33
N GLY A 106 -9.13 1.44 7.46
CA GLY A 106 -10.37 1.60 8.20
C GLY A 106 -10.50 3.01 8.78
N GLN A 107 -11.72 3.52 8.83
CA GLN A 107 -12.09 4.84 9.34
C GLN A 107 -13.26 4.71 10.32
N MET A 108 -13.53 5.75 11.09
CA MET A 108 -14.76 5.82 11.88
C MET A 108 -15.97 5.84 10.94
N GLY A 109 -16.91 4.92 11.12
CA GLY A 109 -18.21 4.93 10.44
C GLY A 109 -19.35 5.13 11.43
N ALA A 110 -20.59 5.09 10.96
CA ALA A 110 -21.76 5.34 11.81
C ALA A 110 -22.11 4.12 12.66
N PHE A 111 -21.94 2.90 12.12
CA PHE A 111 -22.27 1.66 12.80
C PHE A 111 -21.11 0.67 12.81
N ILE A 112 -20.40 0.55 11.69
CA ILE A 112 -19.17 -0.24 11.57
C ILE A 112 -18.05 0.64 11.01
N ALA A 113 -16.84 0.10 10.86
CA ALA A 113 -15.76 0.89 10.28
C ALA A 113 -16.05 1.18 8.78
N SER A 114 -16.01 2.45 8.40
CA SER A 114 -15.85 2.86 7.00
C SER A 114 -14.45 2.48 6.51
N VAL A 115 -14.21 2.59 5.21
CA VAL A 115 -12.96 2.21 4.57
C VAL A 115 -12.53 3.23 3.52
N ALA A 116 -11.23 3.41 3.36
CA ALA A 116 -10.63 4.22 2.30
C ALA A 116 -9.46 3.48 1.63
N LEU A 117 -9.31 3.67 0.33
CA LEU A 117 -8.13 3.30 -0.44
C LEU A 117 -7.22 4.50 -0.58
N ASN A 118 -5.95 4.38 -0.23
CA ASN A 118 -4.99 5.47 -0.34
C ASN A 118 -3.80 5.01 -1.19
N PRO A 119 -3.73 5.41 -2.47
CA PRO A 119 -2.52 5.29 -3.27
C PRO A 119 -1.33 5.88 -2.49
N MET A 120 -0.25 5.11 -2.42
CA MET A 120 0.94 5.51 -1.66
C MET A 120 1.96 6.16 -2.59
N ASN A 121 2.66 7.17 -2.09
CA ASN A 121 3.67 7.89 -2.85
C ASN A 121 5.07 7.35 -2.50
N PRO A 122 5.86 6.88 -3.48
CA PRO A 122 7.22 6.36 -3.24
C PRO A 122 8.22 7.44 -2.85
N ASN A 123 7.85 8.72 -2.81
CA ASN A 123 8.68 9.80 -2.31
C ASN A 123 8.32 10.22 -0.87
N GLU A 124 7.20 9.73 -0.33
CA GLU A 124 6.73 10.08 1.01
C GLU A 124 7.33 9.16 2.09
N LYS A 125 8.03 9.76 3.07
CA LYS A 125 8.68 9.02 4.18
C LYS A 125 7.68 8.18 4.99
N ARG A 126 6.47 8.72 5.21
CA ARG A 126 5.40 8.00 5.91
C ARG A 126 5.03 6.72 5.15
N ASP A 127 4.86 6.84 3.84
CA ASP A 127 4.38 5.74 3.00
C ASP A 127 5.44 4.65 2.88
N LYS A 128 6.71 5.02 2.64
CA LYS A 128 7.84 4.08 2.72
C LYS A 128 7.89 3.34 4.06
N LYS A 129 7.67 4.05 5.17
CA LYS A 129 7.70 3.47 6.52
C LYS A 129 6.56 2.47 6.72
N TRP A 130 5.36 2.78 6.21
CA TRP A 130 4.22 1.88 6.31
C TRP A 130 4.42 0.63 5.45
N LEU A 131 4.91 0.78 4.22
CA LEU A 131 5.27 -0.34 3.36
C LEU A 131 6.32 -1.24 4.02
N TYR A 132 7.44 -0.68 4.49
CA TYR A 132 8.48 -1.43 5.22
C TYR A 132 7.89 -2.23 6.39
N LYS A 133 7.07 -1.58 7.23
CA LYS A 133 6.48 -2.24 8.40
C LYS A 133 5.50 -3.34 8.00
N GLU A 134 4.68 -3.11 6.98
CA GLU A 134 3.68 -4.08 6.57
C GLU A 134 4.35 -5.31 5.95
N VAL A 135 5.26 -5.11 5.00
CA VAL A 135 6.01 -6.21 4.35
C VAL A 135 6.82 -7.01 5.37
N LYS A 136 7.30 -6.36 6.44
CA LYS A 136 8.06 -7.02 7.51
C LYS A 136 7.19 -7.84 8.47
N ASN A 137 6.00 -7.36 8.84
CA ASN A 137 5.26 -7.90 9.99
C ASN A 137 3.94 -8.58 9.62
N ALA A 138 3.31 -8.19 8.52
CA ALA A 138 2.04 -8.75 8.07
C ALA A 138 2.27 -9.99 7.20
N LYS A 139 1.27 -10.87 7.17
CA LYS A 139 1.30 -12.06 6.32
C LYS A 139 1.06 -11.67 4.86
N LYS A 140 1.98 -12.07 3.99
CA LYS A 140 1.85 -11.95 2.54
C LYS A 140 0.80 -12.92 2.02
N VAL A 141 -0.07 -12.43 1.15
CA VAL A 141 -1.05 -13.22 0.40
C VAL A 141 -0.87 -12.93 -1.09
N ILE A 142 -0.66 -13.97 -1.89
CA ILE A 142 -0.65 -13.85 -3.36
C ILE A 142 -2.08 -14.04 -3.85
N TYR A 143 -2.56 -13.15 -4.71
CA TYR A 143 -3.89 -13.28 -5.31
C TYR A 143 -4.05 -14.63 -6.03
N ASN A 144 -5.20 -15.27 -5.82
CA ASN A 144 -5.66 -16.44 -6.56
C ASN A 144 -7.13 -16.22 -6.95
N PRO A 145 -7.53 -16.42 -8.23
CA PRO A 145 -8.92 -16.36 -8.66
C PRO A 145 -9.91 -17.20 -7.83
N GLU A 146 -9.48 -18.32 -7.26
CA GLU A 146 -10.31 -19.18 -6.41
C GLU A 146 -10.75 -18.49 -5.10
N MET A 147 -10.11 -17.39 -4.70
CA MET A 147 -10.48 -16.60 -3.51
C MET A 147 -11.87 -15.98 -3.61
N ALA A 148 -12.43 -15.85 -4.82
CA ALA A 148 -13.78 -15.34 -5.00
C ALA A 148 -14.84 -16.21 -4.32
N GLY A 149 -14.58 -17.51 -4.17
CA GLY A 149 -15.55 -18.48 -3.67
C GLY A 149 -16.86 -18.48 -4.47
N ASN A 150 -17.92 -19.02 -3.88
CA ASN A 150 -19.22 -19.19 -4.53
C ASN A 150 -20.24 -18.09 -4.19
N GLU A 151 -19.84 -17.05 -3.46
CA GLU A 151 -20.75 -15.94 -3.14
C GLU A 151 -21.05 -15.14 -4.41
N ASP A 152 -22.34 -15.05 -4.78
CA ASP A 152 -22.80 -14.14 -5.82
C ASP A 152 -22.68 -12.69 -5.34
N LYS A 153 -21.83 -11.92 -6.04
CA LYS A 153 -21.54 -10.51 -5.75
C LYS A 153 -22.06 -9.58 -6.85
N THR A 154 -22.76 -10.11 -7.86
CA THR A 154 -23.13 -9.41 -9.10
C THR A 154 -23.87 -8.11 -8.83
N GLU A 155 -24.89 -8.14 -7.97
CA GLU A 155 -25.68 -6.95 -7.65
C GLU A 155 -24.88 -5.91 -6.87
N ASN A 156 -23.99 -6.33 -5.97
CA ASN A 156 -23.12 -5.41 -5.24
C ASN A 156 -22.13 -4.71 -6.17
N VAL A 157 -21.49 -5.49 -7.06
CA VAL A 157 -20.58 -5.00 -8.10
C VAL A 157 -21.30 -4.01 -9.02
N ARG A 158 -22.47 -4.39 -9.55
CA ARG A 158 -23.28 -3.51 -10.42
C ARG A 158 -23.60 -2.18 -9.74
N LYS A 159 -24.05 -2.20 -8.49
CA LYS A 159 -24.30 -0.98 -7.70
C LYS A 159 -23.03 -0.17 -7.46
N ALA A 160 -21.87 -0.81 -7.29
CA ALA A 160 -20.60 -0.14 -7.08
C ALA A 160 -20.17 0.59 -8.35
N MET A 161 -20.18 -0.11 -9.49
CA MET A 161 -19.79 0.48 -10.77
C MET A 161 -20.75 1.59 -11.20
N LEU A 162 -22.07 1.46 -10.99
CA LEU A 162 -23.00 2.57 -11.22
C LEU A 162 -22.66 3.80 -10.36
N LYS A 163 -22.24 3.60 -9.11
CA LYS A 163 -21.84 4.72 -8.26
C LYS A 163 -20.51 5.33 -8.71
N TYR A 164 -19.57 4.51 -9.15
CA TYR A 164 -18.32 4.96 -9.73
C TYR A 164 -18.56 5.84 -10.97
N GLU A 165 -19.40 5.38 -11.92
CA GLU A 165 -19.73 6.14 -13.13
C GLU A 165 -20.41 7.49 -12.80
N ASP A 166 -21.32 7.52 -11.83
CA ASP A 166 -21.91 8.76 -11.31
C ASP A 166 -20.84 9.72 -10.75
N LEU A 167 -19.89 9.21 -9.97
CA LEU A 167 -18.79 10.01 -9.44
C LEU A 167 -17.85 10.52 -10.55
N LYS A 168 -17.55 9.70 -11.55
CA LYS A 168 -16.73 10.08 -12.73
C LYS A 168 -17.40 11.17 -13.56
N LYS A 169 -18.68 10.98 -13.90
CA LYS A 169 -19.48 11.96 -14.66
C LYS A 169 -19.53 13.32 -13.98
N ASN A 170 -19.56 13.33 -12.66
CA ASN A 170 -19.59 14.54 -11.85
C ASN A 170 -18.19 15.09 -11.48
N ASN A 171 -17.11 14.55 -12.05
CA ASN A 171 -15.72 14.93 -11.75
C ASN A 171 -15.41 14.96 -10.24
N SER A 172 -15.91 13.97 -9.52
CA SER A 172 -15.81 13.94 -8.06
C SER A 172 -14.37 13.74 -7.58
N SER A 173 -13.92 14.59 -6.66
CA SER A 173 -12.63 14.43 -5.96
C SER A 173 -12.56 13.21 -5.03
N LYS A 174 -13.64 12.44 -4.91
CA LYS A 174 -13.68 11.20 -4.12
C LYS A 174 -12.94 10.05 -4.80
N ILE A 175 -12.70 10.11 -6.11
CA ILE A 175 -11.92 9.11 -6.82
C ILE A 175 -10.47 9.56 -6.80
N LYS A 176 -9.63 8.82 -6.08
CA LYS A 176 -8.20 9.11 -6.01
C LYS A 176 -7.50 8.51 -7.23
N ALA A 177 -6.37 9.10 -7.62
CA ALA A 177 -5.55 8.58 -8.70
C ALA A 177 -4.33 7.84 -8.14
N LEU A 178 -4.05 6.66 -8.69
CA LEU A 178 -2.76 5.99 -8.64
C LEU A 178 -2.10 6.19 -10.01
N THR A 179 -1.17 7.12 -10.09
CA THR A 179 -0.54 7.53 -11.35
C THR A 179 0.72 6.72 -11.63
N ALA A 180 1.12 6.70 -12.91
CA ALA A 180 2.25 5.94 -13.41
C ALA A 180 3.58 6.22 -12.68
N ASP A 181 3.77 7.42 -12.11
CA ASP A 181 4.97 7.83 -11.38
C ASP A 181 5.03 7.33 -9.91
N MET A 182 3.96 6.74 -9.39
CA MET A 182 3.89 6.24 -8.01
C MET A 182 4.48 4.82 -7.82
N LYS A 183 5.62 4.55 -8.45
CA LYS A 183 6.26 3.22 -8.47
C LYS A 183 7.18 2.99 -7.28
N PHE A 184 7.09 1.81 -6.69
CA PHE A 184 7.98 1.37 -5.62
C PHE A 184 9.01 0.37 -6.16
N GLU A 185 10.27 0.60 -5.85
CA GLU A 185 11.39 -0.30 -6.22
C GLU A 185 11.78 -1.25 -5.08
N ASN A 186 11.48 -0.86 -3.83
CA ASN A 186 11.81 -1.61 -2.62
C ASN A 186 10.90 -1.17 -1.46
N ALA A 187 11.01 -1.91 -0.35
CA ALA A 187 10.36 -1.59 0.91
C ALA A 187 11.41 -1.26 1.99
N ASN A 188 12.55 -0.67 1.62
CA ASN A 188 13.62 -0.38 2.58
C ASN A 188 13.11 0.55 3.69
N LYS A 189 13.66 0.37 4.90
CA LYS A 189 13.37 1.29 6.00
C LYS A 189 13.82 2.69 5.60
N PRO A 190 12.93 3.71 5.62
CA PRO A 190 13.36 5.07 5.30
C PRO A 190 14.25 5.62 6.43
N GLU A 191 15.33 6.30 6.04
CA GLU A 191 16.21 7.10 6.92
C GLU A 191 15.42 8.26 7.55
#